data_AF-A0AAU6WK21-F1
#
_entry.id   AF-A0AAU6WK21-F1
#
_cell.length_a   1.000
_cell.length_b   1.000
_cell.length_c   1.000
_cell.angle_alpha   90.00
_cell.angle_beta   90.00
_cell.angle_gamma   90.00
#
_symmetry.space_group_name_H-M   'P 1'
#
loop_
_entity.id
_entity.type
_entity.pdbx_description
1 polymer ?
#
loop_
_entity_poly.entity_id
_entity_poly.type
_entity_poly.pdbx_seq_one_letter_code
_entity_poly.pdbx_strand_id
1 'polypeptide(L)' 'MTYQNVLSSREMEILKYVGEGFTSKEIAEMLCISINTVSRHRQNILEKLKVKNSVKAITNSLGK' A
#
# COMPACT_ATOMS: atom_id res chain seq x y z
N MET A 1 -13.57 -6.04 -3.29
CA MET A 1 -12.79 -5.09 -4.11
C MET A 1 -11.31 -5.40 -3.87
N THR A 2 -10.70 -6.27 -4.69
CA THR A 2 -9.34 -6.75 -4.45
C THR A 2 -8.31 -5.67 -4.81
N TYR A 3 -7.37 -5.38 -3.91
CA TYR A 3 -6.28 -4.41 -4.13
C TYR A 3 -5.23 -4.89 -5.17
N GLN A 4 -5.42 -6.09 -5.72
CA GLN A 4 -4.49 -6.80 -6.62
C GLN A 4 -4.16 -6.05 -7.91
N ASN A 5 -5.01 -5.14 -8.39
CA ASN A 5 -4.74 -4.36 -9.60
C ASN A 5 -4.09 -2.99 -9.33
N VAL A 6 -3.84 -2.63 -8.07
CA VAL A 6 -3.41 -1.28 -7.68
C VAL A 6 -2.02 -1.29 -7.06
N LEU A 7 -1.75 -2.30 -6.23
CA LEU A 7 -0.47 -2.49 -5.57
C LEU A 7 0.38 -3.49 -6.36
N SER A 8 1.69 -3.28 -6.38
CA SER A 8 2.62 -4.30 -6.86
C SER A 8 2.60 -5.52 -5.95
N SER A 9 3.11 -6.66 -6.42
CA SER A 9 3.25 -7.87 -5.59
C SER A 9 4.00 -7.58 -4.29
N ARG A 10 5.08 -6.78 -4.37
CA ARG A 10 5.87 -6.42 -3.19
C ARG A 10 5.13 -5.51 -2.22
N GLU A 11 4.37 -4.56 -2.73
CA GLU A 11 3.53 -3.69 -1.92
C GLU A 11 2.39 -4.47 -1.25
N MET A 12 1.86 -5.51 -1.91
CA MET A 12 0.86 -6.42 -1.34
C MET A 12 1.45 -7.23 -0.17
N GLU A 13 2.63 -7.80 -0.34
CA GLU A 13 3.34 -8.53 0.72
C GLU A 13 3.60 -7.63 1.93
N ILE A 14 4.10 -6.41 1.70
CA ILE A 14 4.34 -5.44 2.77
C ILE A 14 3.04 -5.03 3.46
N LEU A 15 1.97 -4.80 2.70
CA LEU A 15 0.66 -4.47 3.26
C LEU A 15 0.11 -5.60 4.14
N LYS A 16 0.33 -6.86 3.74
CA LYS A 16 -0.04 -8.03 4.54
C LYS A 16 0.67 -8.02 5.90
N TYR A 17 1.99 -7.88 5.92
CA TYR A 17 2.74 -7.85 7.18
C TYR A 17 2.37 -6.65 8.06
N VAL A 18 2.09 -5.49 7.46
CA VAL A 18 1.57 -4.35 8.24
C VAL A 18 0.21 -4.68 8.87
N GLY A 19 -0.67 -5.36 8.15
CA GLY A 19 -1.97 -5.83 8.68
C GLY A 19 -1.84 -6.88 9.79
N GLU A 20 -0.75 -7.65 9.78
CA GLU A 20 -0.40 -8.63 10.83
C GLU A 20 0.31 -7.97 12.03
N GLY A 21 0.64 -6.68 11.97
CA GLY A 21 1.20 -5.90 13.09
C GLY A 21 2.72 -5.79 13.10
N PHE A 22 3.42 -6.26 12.07
CA PHE A 22 4.89 -6.17 11.99
C PHE A 22 5.38 -4.73 11.80
N THR A 23 6.48 -4.41 12.45
CA THR A 23 7.20 -3.13 12.30
C THR A 23 7.98 -3.08 10.98
N SER A 24 8.33 -1.87 10.52
CA SER A 24 9.16 -1.73 9.31
C SER A 24 10.51 -2.42 9.42
N LYS A 25 11.05 -2.55 10.63
CA LYS A 25 12.33 -3.24 10.89
C LYS A 25 12.16 -4.74 10.71
N GLU A 26 11.16 -5.34 11.35
CA GLU A 26 10.87 -6.78 11.22
C GLU A 26 10.56 -7.15 9.76
N ILE A 27 9.78 -6.31 9.07
CA ILE A 27 9.49 -6.50 7.64
C ILE A 27 10.78 -6.44 6.81
N ALA A 28 11.67 -5.49 7.09
CA ALA A 28 12.95 -5.37 6.40
C ALA A 28 13.81 -6.62 6.56
N GLU A 29 13.86 -7.18 7.77
CA GLU A 29 14.57 -8.42 8.10
C GLU A 29 13.95 -9.64 7.40
N MET A 30 12.62 -9.82 7.49
CA MET A 30 11.91 -10.93 6.83
C MET A 30 12.07 -10.92 5.31
N LEU A 31 12.18 -9.71 4.74
CA LEU A 31 12.22 -9.49 3.30
C LEU A 31 13.64 -9.31 2.74
N CYS A 32 14.66 -9.37 3.59
CA CYS A 32 16.07 -9.15 3.26
C CYS A 32 16.31 -7.85 2.46
N ILE A 33 15.67 -6.76 2.86
CA ILE A 33 15.79 -5.43 2.24
C ILE A 33 16.04 -4.36 3.30
N SER A 34 16.43 -3.15 2.89
CA SER A 34 16.61 -2.05 3.84
C SER A 34 15.28 -1.56 4.42
N ILE A 35 15.30 -1.07 5.66
CA ILE A 35 14.14 -0.40 6.28
C ILE A 35 13.67 0.81 5.45
N ASN A 36 14.59 1.51 4.78
CA ASN A 36 14.29 2.62 3.88
C ASN A 36 13.47 2.13 2.67
N THR A 37 13.80 0.96 2.12
CA THR A 37 13.04 0.32 1.04
C THR A 37 11.62 0.01 1.50
N VAL A 38 11.46 -0.55 2.70
CA VAL A 38 10.12 -0.80 3.29
C VAL A 38 9.34 0.49 3.46
N SER A 39 9.95 1.55 4.00
CA SER A 39 9.33 2.86 4.15
C SER A 39 8.86 3.45 2.82
N ARG A 40 9.67 3.33 1.76
CA ARG A 40 9.28 3.77 0.41
C ARG A 40 8.09 2.99 -0.13
N HIS A 41 8.06 1.67 0.04
CA HIS A 41 6.89 0.88 -0.35
C HIS A 41 5.63 1.27 0.43
N ARG A 42 5.74 1.52 1.74
CA ARG A 42 4.60 2.01 2.56
C ARG A 42 4.08 3.36 2.08
N GLN A 43 4.96 4.28 1.69
CA GLN A 43 4.57 5.56 1.09
C GLN A 43 3.81 5.36 -0.22
N ASN A 44 4.36 4.55 -1.14
CA ASN A 44 3.71 4.24 -2.41
C ASN A 44 2.32 3.60 -2.22
N ILE A 45 2.18 2.70 -1.25
CA ILE A 45 0.89 2.07 -0.90
C ILE A 45 -0.12 3.15 -0.52
N LEU A 46 0.24 4.06 0.39
CA LEU A 46 -0.65 5.14 0.82
C LEU A 46 -1.04 6.05 -0.35
N GLU A 47 -0.11 6.41 -1.22
CA GLU A 47 -0.38 7.22 -2.40
C GLU A 47 -1.35 6.51 -3.35
N LYS A 48 -1.09 5.24 -3.68
CA LYS A 48 -1.93 4.45 -4.58
C LYS A 48 -3.34 4.23 -4.04
N LEU A 49 -3.47 3.99 -2.73
CA LEU A 49 -4.77 3.84 -2.07
C LEU A 49 -5.53 5.18 -1.99
N LYS A 50 -4.83 6.30 -1.74
CA LYS A 50 -5.41 7.64 -1.80
C LYS A 50 -5.92 7.97 -3.20
N VAL A 51 -5.13 7.74 -4.25
CA VAL A 51 -5.53 7.96 -5.65
C VAL A 51 -6.80 7.18 -5.98
N LYS A 52 -6.91 5.91 -5.57
CA LYS A 52 -8.13 5.14 -5.80
C LYS A 52 -9.35 5.72 -5.09
N ASN A 53 -9.20 6.19 -3.86
CA ASN A 53 -10.28 6.86 -3.13
C ASN A 53 -10.67 8.18 -3.79
N SER A 54 -9.70 8.96 -4.27
CA SER A 54 -9.94 10.21 -5.00
C SER A 54 -10.63 9.96 -6.34
N VAL A 55 -10.19 8.98 -7.13
CA VAL A 55 -10.85 8.59 -8.40
C VAL A 55 -12.29 8.15 -8.14
N LYS A 56 -12.54 7.38 -7.08
CA LYS A 56 -13.90 6.99 -6.67
C LYS A 56 -14.73 8.18 -6.18
N ALA A 57 -14.11 9.18 -5.56
CA ALA A 57 -14.78 10.42 -5.13
C ALA A 57 -15.16 11.30 -6.33
N ILE A 58 -14.33 11.37 -7.37
CA ILE A 58 -14.62 12.12 -8.60
C ILE A 58 -15.81 11.50 -9.35
N THR A 59 -15.99 10.17 -9.30
CA THR A 59 -17.14 9.51 -9.95
C THR A 59 -18.47 9.75 -9.24
N ASN A 60 -18.46 10.29 -8.02
CA ASN A 60 -19.68 10.53 -7.23
C ASN A 60 -20.07 12.01 -7.14
N SER A 61 -19.45 12.88 -7.95
CA SER A 61 -19.63 14.35 -7.91
C SER A 61 -20.25 14.94 -9.20
N LEU A 62 -20.65 14.12 -10.17
CA LEU A 62 -21.36 14.53 -11.40
C LEU A 62 -22.71 13.79 -11.55
N GLY A 63 -23.47 13.77 -10.46
CA GLY A 63 -24.75 13.06 -10.41
C GLY A 63 -25.68 13.63 -9.36
N LYS A 64 -25.95 14.94 -9.44
CA LYS A 64 -27.26 15.59 -9.28
C LYS A 64 -27.10 17.10 -9.41
#